data_AF-A0A135WE45-F1
#
_entry.id   AF-A0A135WE45-F1
#
_cell.length_a   1.000
_cell.length_b   1.000
_cell.length_c   1.000
_cell.angle_alpha   90.00
_cell.angle_beta   90.00
_cell.angle_gamma   90.00
#
_symmetry.space_group_name_H-M   'P 1'
#
loop_
_entity.id
_entity.type
_entity.pdbx_description
1 polymer ?
#
loop_
_entity_poly.entity_id
_entity_poly.type
_entity_poly.pdbx_seq_one_letter_code
_entity_poly.pdbx_strand_id
1 'polypeptide(L)'
;MIRTLIIIGTTTILSLFGCSEQSKKDESKISKNTQQKPADSLQKLKEKTSYKNIDIKEFKNNWGLTTIPEELEKLIYFQSHISSAEFYSHGFAVTIDDKSGLKSWSEDSSFLDRLLTFAQANGTGSFYAIWNDGTTKPINEMPVVVFGDEGGTHIVAENILQLLHLITFDTEISVDLKHAYFYKGGDYEKSRDLNKFLKWMLENYGLNQTLNPSEIITSAQRKHKEEFDKWFSQYYKIE
;
A
#
# COMPACT_ATOMS: atom_id res chain seq x y z
N MET A 1 52.24 39.73 4.79
CA MET A 1 52.47 39.54 6.24
C MET A 1 51.35 38.67 6.79
N ILE A 2 51.53 37.35 6.80
CA ILE A 2 50.66 36.40 7.51
C ILE A 2 51.59 35.35 8.11
N ARG A 3 51.54 35.22 9.44
CA ARG A 3 52.45 34.38 10.24
C ARG A 3 51.94 32.94 10.27
N THR A 4 52.81 32.02 9.88
CA THR A 4 52.73 30.57 10.13
C THR A 4 52.85 30.29 11.63
N LEU A 5 51.97 29.47 12.19
CA LEU A 5 52.08 28.95 13.55
C LEU A 5 52.15 27.42 13.50
N ILE A 6 53.28 26.88 13.96
CA ILE A 6 53.59 25.46 14.13
C ILE A 6 53.16 25.08 15.55
N ILE A 7 52.36 24.02 15.71
CA ILE A 7 52.06 23.44 17.03
C ILE A 7 52.79 22.10 17.14
N ILE A 8 53.69 22.04 18.12
CA ILE A 8 54.54 20.90 18.50
C ILE A 8 53.77 20.07 19.55
N GLY A 9 53.81 18.75 19.40
CA GLY A 9 53.18 17.80 20.32
C GLY A 9 53.92 17.66 21.65
N THR A 10 53.23 17.13 22.66
CA THR A 10 53.86 16.55 23.84
C THR A 10 53.10 15.29 24.27
N THR A 11 53.85 14.20 24.38
CA THR A 11 53.46 12.92 24.98
C THR A 11 53.68 13.01 26.48
N THR A 12 52.79 12.46 27.30
CA THR A 12 53.10 12.18 28.71
C THR A 12 52.51 10.84 29.10
N ILE A 13 53.40 9.88 29.35
CA ILE A 13 53.13 8.61 30.01
C ILE A 13 53.39 8.84 31.50
N LEU A 14 52.45 8.46 32.35
CA LEU A 14 52.72 8.27 33.79
C LEU A 14 52.08 6.96 34.23
N SER A 15 52.93 5.99 34.57
CA SER A 15 52.59 4.77 35.29
C SER A 15 52.99 4.94 36.75
N LEU A 16 52.15 4.48 37.68
CA LEU A 16 52.54 4.23 39.07
C LEU A 16 51.84 2.96 39.59
N PHE A 17 52.67 2.17 40.26
CA PHE A 17 52.50 0.82 40.81
C PHE A 17 51.73 0.79 42.15
N GLY A 18 51.20 -0.39 42.51
CA GLY A 18 51.04 -0.83 43.92
C GLY A 18 49.78 -1.69 44.18
N CYS A 19 49.82 -3.00 43.91
CA CYS A 19 49.86 -4.12 44.90
C CYS A 19 48.66 -4.28 45.86
N SER A 20 47.89 -5.37 45.72
CA SER A 20 47.95 -6.52 46.65
C SER A 20 47.06 -7.71 46.21
N GLU A 21 47.69 -8.88 46.32
CA GLU A 21 47.22 -10.24 46.66
C GLU A 21 46.14 -11.02 45.87
N GLN A 22 46.53 -12.27 45.57
CA GLN A 22 45.81 -13.34 44.91
C GLN A 22 44.80 -14.02 45.84
N SER A 23 43.68 -14.50 45.29
CA SER A 23 43.21 -15.85 45.62
C SER A 23 42.48 -16.49 44.43
N LYS A 24 42.83 -17.74 44.14
CA LYS A 24 42.18 -18.64 43.16
C LYS A 24 40.85 -19.13 43.73
N LYS A 25 39.80 -19.22 42.89
CA LYS A 25 38.97 -20.44 42.76
C LYS A 25 37.91 -20.33 41.65
N ASP A 26 37.61 -21.51 41.14
CA ASP A 26 36.80 -21.92 40.00
C ASP A 26 35.32 -21.53 39.98
N GLU A 27 34.83 -21.53 38.74
CA GLU A 27 33.49 -21.90 38.25
C GLU A 27 32.24 -21.28 38.92
N SER A 28 31.52 -20.44 38.15
CA SER A 28 30.15 -20.79 37.73
C SER A 28 29.49 -19.72 36.83
N LYS A 29 28.79 -20.22 35.80
CA LYS A 29 27.66 -19.60 35.07
C LYS A 29 27.95 -18.44 34.12
N ILE A 30 28.40 -18.80 32.92
CA ILE A 30 28.11 -18.03 31.69
C ILE A 30 26.59 -18.16 31.41
N SER A 31 25.86 -17.06 31.60
CA SER A 31 24.46 -16.92 31.21
C SER A 31 24.34 -16.91 29.69
N LYS A 32 23.89 -18.03 29.12
CA LYS A 32 23.42 -18.14 27.74
C LYS A 32 22.09 -17.40 27.58
N ASN A 33 22.09 -16.06 27.56
CA ASN A 33 20.84 -15.33 27.31
C ASN A 33 21.03 -14.01 26.56
N THR A 34 21.82 -14.01 25.49
CA THR A 34 21.99 -12.79 24.66
C THR A 34 21.92 -13.05 23.15
N GLN A 35 21.56 -14.25 22.69
CA GLN A 35 21.41 -14.53 21.24
C GLN A 35 19.99 -14.88 20.79
N GLN A 36 18.99 -14.89 21.66
CA GLN A 36 17.62 -15.32 21.31
C GLN A 36 16.65 -14.17 21.01
N LYS A 37 17.00 -12.93 21.41
CA LYS A 37 16.12 -11.75 21.29
C LYS A 37 15.91 -11.21 19.85
N PRO A 38 16.91 -11.23 18.93
CA PRO A 38 16.71 -10.69 17.58
C PRO A 38 15.79 -11.54 16.70
N ALA A 39 15.87 -12.87 16.84
CA ALA A 39 15.11 -13.81 16.03
C ALA A 39 13.62 -13.78 16.37
N ASP A 40 13.27 -13.76 17.66
CA ASP A 40 11.87 -13.66 18.13
C ASP A 40 11.24 -12.31 17.74
N SER A 41 11.99 -11.21 17.73
CA SER A 41 11.49 -9.91 17.25
C SER A 41 11.29 -9.88 15.74
N LEU A 42 12.16 -10.52 14.96
CA LEU A 42 12.01 -10.67 13.51
C LEU A 42 10.85 -11.60 13.15
N GLN A 43 10.62 -12.63 13.95
CA GLN A 43 9.52 -13.57 13.77
C GLN A 43 8.18 -12.93 14.16
N LYS A 44 8.14 -12.14 15.25
CA LYS A 44 6.98 -11.28 15.58
C LYS A 44 6.71 -10.21 14.54
N LEU A 45 7.75 -9.62 13.92
CA LEU A 45 7.55 -8.67 12.83
C LEU A 45 7.01 -9.36 11.57
N LYS A 46 7.52 -10.55 11.23
CA LYS A 46 7.01 -11.35 10.10
C LYS A 46 5.56 -11.81 10.32
N GLU A 47 5.18 -12.15 11.54
CA GLU A 47 3.80 -12.49 11.89
C GLU A 47 2.89 -11.25 11.88
N LYS A 48 3.40 -10.07 12.25
CA LYS A 48 2.63 -8.81 12.24
C LYS A 48 2.38 -8.25 10.84
N THR A 49 3.19 -8.63 9.85
CA THR A 49 3.01 -8.28 8.42
C THR A 49 2.51 -9.45 7.59
N SER A 50 1.97 -10.51 8.20
CA SER A 50 1.47 -11.68 7.48
C SER A 50 0.13 -11.35 6.82
N TYR A 51 0.14 -10.57 5.76
CA TYR A 51 -0.95 -10.54 4.81
C TYR A 51 -1.17 -11.98 4.33
N LYS A 52 -2.29 -12.57 4.73
CA LYS A 52 -2.71 -13.90 4.30
C LYS A 52 -2.76 -13.89 2.77
N ASN A 53 -2.17 -14.89 2.12
CA ASN A 53 -2.34 -15.08 0.69
C ASN A 53 -3.85 -15.11 0.37
N ILE A 54 -4.25 -14.39 -0.68
CA ILE A 54 -5.66 -14.26 -1.02
C ILE A 54 -6.09 -15.53 -1.75
N ASP A 55 -7.05 -16.25 -1.17
CA ASP A 55 -7.71 -17.34 -1.87
C ASP A 55 -8.70 -16.76 -2.89
N ILE A 56 -8.46 -17.06 -4.17
CA ILE A 56 -9.29 -16.57 -5.28
C ILE A 56 -10.76 -17.01 -5.17
N LYS A 57 -11.04 -18.17 -4.56
CA LYS A 57 -12.41 -18.65 -4.33
C LYS A 57 -13.08 -17.86 -3.21
N GLU A 58 -12.35 -17.58 -2.13
CA GLU A 58 -12.82 -16.72 -1.04
C GLU A 58 -13.15 -15.33 -1.57
N PHE A 59 -12.28 -14.76 -2.41
CA PHE A 59 -12.49 -13.47 -3.07
C PHE A 59 -13.74 -13.46 -3.97
N LYS A 60 -13.88 -14.46 -4.86
CA LYS A 60 -15.05 -14.63 -5.74
C LYS A 60 -16.35 -14.75 -4.94
N ASN A 61 -16.34 -15.54 -3.87
CA ASN A 61 -17.47 -15.71 -2.97
C ASN A 61 -17.84 -14.42 -2.24
N ASN A 62 -16.86 -13.59 -1.85
CA ASN A 62 -17.11 -12.29 -1.22
C ASN A 62 -17.89 -11.34 -2.14
N TRP A 63 -17.63 -11.42 -3.44
CA TRP A 63 -18.39 -10.68 -4.45
C TRP A 63 -19.72 -11.34 -4.82
N GLY A 64 -19.98 -12.56 -4.37
CA GLY A 64 -21.14 -13.36 -4.79
C GLY A 64 -21.10 -13.74 -6.27
N LEU A 65 -19.91 -13.76 -6.88
CA LEU A 65 -19.71 -14.03 -8.31
C LEU A 65 -18.92 -15.31 -8.53
N THR A 66 -19.16 -15.97 -9.66
CA THR A 66 -18.38 -17.15 -10.09
C THR A 66 -17.12 -16.75 -10.88
N THR A 67 -17.12 -15.54 -11.45
CA THR A 67 -16.02 -14.98 -12.24
C THR A 67 -15.75 -13.53 -11.82
N ILE A 68 -14.50 -13.10 -12.01
CA ILE A 68 -14.05 -11.73 -11.80
C ILE A 68 -13.24 -11.29 -13.03
N PRO A 69 -12.95 -9.99 -13.21
CA PRO A 69 -12.03 -9.52 -14.24
C PRO A 69 -10.71 -10.30 -14.27
N GLU A 70 -10.23 -10.65 -15.46
CA GLU A 70 -8.97 -11.37 -15.65
C GLU A 70 -7.79 -10.58 -15.03
N GLU A 71 -7.83 -9.26 -15.14
CA GLU A 71 -6.85 -8.35 -14.56
C GLU A 71 -6.76 -8.48 -13.04
N LEU A 72 -7.91 -8.65 -12.37
CA LEU A 72 -7.97 -8.82 -10.93
C LEU A 72 -7.52 -10.22 -10.51
N GLU A 73 -7.89 -11.26 -11.26
CA GLU A 73 -7.40 -12.62 -11.01
C GLU A 73 -5.87 -12.71 -11.14
N LYS A 74 -5.29 -12.11 -12.19
CA LYS A 74 -3.84 -12.04 -12.36
C LYS A 74 -3.16 -11.19 -11.28
N LEU A 75 -3.78 -10.08 -10.85
CA LEU A 75 -3.26 -9.25 -9.75
C LEU A 75 -3.27 -10.02 -8.41
N ILE A 76 -4.35 -10.74 -8.09
CA ILE A 76 -4.44 -11.60 -6.90
C ILE A 76 -3.32 -12.65 -6.91
N TYR A 77 -3.09 -13.27 -8.07
CA TYR A 77 -1.99 -14.22 -8.23
C TYR A 77 -0.63 -13.53 -8.01
N PHE A 78 -0.39 -12.38 -8.64
CA PHE A 78 0.83 -11.60 -8.50
C PHE A 78 1.11 -11.25 -7.03
N GLN A 79 0.12 -10.70 -6.32
CA GLN A 79 0.26 -10.34 -4.92
C GLN A 79 0.51 -11.56 -4.02
N SER A 80 -0.13 -12.70 -4.31
CA SER A 80 -0.06 -13.88 -3.43
C SER A 80 1.14 -14.80 -3.70
N HIS A 81 1.76 -14.71 -4.88
CA HIS A 81 2.81 -15.67 -5.32
C HIS A 81 4.09 -15.04 -5.86
N ILE A 82 4.07 -13.79 -6.31
CA ILE A 82 5.24 -13.10 -6.91
C ILE A 82 5.77 -11.99 -6.00
N SER A 83 4.86 -11.29 -5.34
CA SER A 83 5.12 -10.18 -4.42
C SER A 83 4.39 -10.42 -3.09
N SER A 84 4.05 -9.35 -2.37
CA SER A 84 3.17 -9.34 -1.20
C SER A 84 2.40 -8.01 -1.17
N ALA A 85 1.33 -7.94 -0.41
CA ALA A 85 0.57 -6.70 -0.19
C ALA A 85 1.52 -5.54 0.19
N GLU A 86 1.26 -4.34 -0.35
CA GLU A 86 2.04 -3.11 -0.18
C GLU A 86 3.50 -3.14 -0.65
N PHE A 87 4.06 -4.31 -1.02
CA PHE A 87 5.47 -4.38 -1.43
C PHE A 87 5.71 -3.88 -2.84
N TYR A 88 4.69 -3.86 -3.70
CA TYR A 88 4.84 -3.51 -5.11
C TYR A 88 4.30 -2.12 -5.49
N SER A 89 3.49 -1.53 -4.61
CA SER A 89 3.03 -0.15 -4.67
C SER A 89 2.67 0.27 -3.25
N HIS A 90 3.12 1.45 -2.81
CA HIS A 90 2.81 1.94 -1.47
C HIS A 90 1.30 2.04 -1.22
N GLY A 91 0.88 1.64 -0.02
CA GLY A 91 -0.50 1.70 0.47
C GLY A 91 -1.51 0.84 -0.28
N PHE A 92 -1.10 0.18 -1.36
CA PHE A 92 -1.97 -0.63 -2.19
C PHE A 92 -1.86 -2.10 -1.83
N ALA A 93 -3.02 -2.71 -1.59
CA ALA A 93 -3.14 -4.14 -1.42
C ALA A 93 -4.51 -4.58 -1.91
N VAL A 94 -4.57 -5.66 -2.69
CA VAL A 94 -5.84 -6.37 -2.88
C VAL A 94 -6.25 -6.94 -1.53
N THR A 95 -7.53 -6.86 -1.19
CA THR A 95 -8.09 -7.34 0.08
C THR A 95 -9.44 -8.02 -0.17
N ILE A 96 -9.81 -8.95 0.72
CA ILE A 96 -11.19 -9.42 0.82
C ILE A 96 -11.87 -8.51 1.84
N ASP A 97 -12.63 -7.55 1.33
CA ASP A 97 -13.25 -6.49 2.12
C ASP A 97 -14.66 -6.89 2.62
N ASP A 98 -14.97 -6.59 3.88
CA ASP A 98 -16.23 -6.94 4.54
C ASP A 98 -17.34 -5.87 4.37
N LYS A 99 -17.07 -4.88 3.51
CA LYS A 99 -17.89 -3.68 3.25
C LYS A 99 -18.09 -2.76 4.45
N SER A 100 -17.37 -2.95 5.56
CA SER A 100 -17.48 -2.06 6.73
C SER A 100 -17.15 -0.60 6.38
N GLY A 101 -16.10 -0.40 5.57
CA GLY A 101 -15.72 0.92 5.06
C GLY A 101 -16.78 1.56 4.15
N LEU A 102 -17.57 0.78 3.40
CA LEU A 102 -18.69 1.30 2.62
C LEU A 102 -19.91 1.65 3.48
N LYS A 103 -20.18 0.85 4.51
CA LYS A 103 -21.35 1.05 5.40
C LYS A 103 -21.27 2.34 6.21
N SER A 104 -20.08 2.92 6.39
CA SER A 104 -19.93 4.26 6.98
C SER A 104 -20.51 5.39 6.10
N TRP A 105 -20.70 5.13 4.80
CA TRP A 105 -21.32 6.06 3.87
C TRP A 105 -22.82 5.80 3.71
N SER A 106 -23.22 4.55 3.54
CA SER A 106 -24.63 4.17 3.50
C SER A 106 -24.81 2.67 3.73
N GLU A 107 -25.85 2.33 4.48
CA GLU A 107 -26.28 0.94 4.69
C GLU A 107 -27.34 0.48 3.68
N ASP A 108 -27.75 1.34 2.73
CA ASP A 108 -28.73 0.99 1.69
C ASP A 108 -28.19 -0.12 0.78
N SER A 109 -28.95 -1.21 0.61
CA SER A 109 -28.52 -2.33 -0.23
C SER A 109 -28.29 -1.92 -1.68
N SER A 110 -29.08 -0.99 -2.21
CA SER A 110 -28.93 -0.48 -3.59
C SER A 110 -27.62 0.29 -3.79
N PHE A 111 -27.08 0.87 -2.71
CA PHE A 111 -25.74 1.46 -2.69
C PHE A 111 -24.67 0.37 -2.60
N LEU A 112 -24.78 -0.54 -1.63
CA LEU A 112 -23.80 -1.59 -1.36
C LEU A 112 -23.67 -2.62 -2.49
N ASP A 113 -24.74 -2.89 -3.24
CA ASP A 113 -24.78 -3.85 -4.34
C ASP A 113 -24.14 -3.29 -5.63
N ARG A 114 -24.01 -1.95 -5.73
CA ARG A 114 -23.37 -1.28 -6.87
C ARG A 114 -21.87 -1.06 -6.69
N LEU A 115 -21.31 -1.44 -5.55
CA LEU A 115 -19.90 -1.22 -5.25
C LEU A 115 -19.23 -2.54 -4.89
N LEU A 116 -18.25 -2.91 -5.72
CA LEU A 116 -17.43 -4.10 -5.54
C LEU A 116 -16.07 -3.70 -4.98
N THR A 117 -15.94 -3.67 -3.65
CA THR A 117 -14.67 -3.38 -2.96
C THR A 117 -13.65 -4.48 -3.20
N PHE A 118 -12.39 -4.11 -3.45
CA PHE A 118 -11.34 -5.11 -3.71
C PHE A 118 -9.94 -4.74 -3.25
N ALA A 119 -9.69 -3.48 -2.89
CA ALA A 119 -8.34 -3.09 -2.53
C ALA A 119 -8.31 -1.95 -1.53
N GLN A 120 -7.33 -2.00 -0.65
CA GLN A 120 -6.86 -0.86 0.12
C GLN A 120 -6.19 0.16 -0.82
N ALA A 121 -6.39 1.44 -0.55
CA ALA A 121 -5.87 2.55 -1.36
C ALA A 121 -4.74 3.34 -0.68
N ASN A 122 -4.72 3.37 0.66
CA ASN A 122 -3.68 4.01 1.46
C ASN A 122 -3.53 3.31 2.82
N GLY A 123 -2.54 3.71 3.61
CA GLY A 123 -2.28 3.13 4.93
C GLY A 123 -3.24 3.58 6.05
N THR A 124 -4.21 4.46 5.78
CA THR A 124 -5.04 5.10 6.82
C THR A 124 -6.52 4.73 6.76
N GLY A 125 -6.96 4.05 5.71
CA GLY A 125 -8.30 3.44 5.63
C GLY A 125 -9.06 3.72 4.34
N SER A 126 -8.47 4.42 3.38
CA SER A 126 -9.05 4.56 2.04
C SER A 126 -9.05 3.23 1.29
N PHE A 127 -10.03 3.04 0.41
CA PHE A 127 -10.18 1.82 -0.37
C PHE A 127 -10.73 2.09 -1.77
N TYR A 128 -10.46 1.16 -2.69
CA TYR A 128 -10.98 1.14 -4.05
C TYR A 128 -12.18 0.19 -4.17
N ALA A 129 -13.16 0.63 -4.95
CA ALA A 129 -14.26 -0.20 -5.41
C ALA A 129 -14.48 -0.03 -6.92
N ILE A 130 -14.94 -1.10 -7.58
CA ILE A 130 -15.51 -0.99 -8.92
C ILE A 130 -16.96 -0.53 -8.77
N TRP A 131 -17.33 0.53 -9.46
CA TRP A 131 -18.69 1.05 -9.46
C TRP A 131 -19.49 0.50 -10.64
N ASN A 132 -20.52 -0.27 -10.32
CA ASN A 132 -21.54 -0.68 -11.28
C ASN A 132 -22.44 0.53 -11.60
N ASP A 133 -22.13 1.17 -12.73
CA ASP A 133 -22.86 2.32 -13.29
C ASP A 133 -24.31 1.97 -13.70
N GLY A 134 -24.73 0.71 -13.57
CA GLY A 134 -26.07 0.23 -13.92
C GLY A 134 -26.21 -0.10 -15.41
N THR A 135 -25.11 -0.08 -16.16
CA THR A 135 -25.09 -0.54 -17.55
C THR A 135 -24.86 -2.06 -17.62
N THR A 136 -24.97 -2.62 -18.83
CA THR A 136 -24.71 -4.05 -19.08
C THR A 136 -23.24 -4.32 -19.45
N LYS A 137 -22.33 -3.38 -19.18
CA LYS A 137 -20.91 -3.55 -19.47
C LYS A 137 -20.32 -4.67 -18.63
N PRO A 138 -19.26 -5.35 -19.11
CA PRO A 138 -18.52 -6.27 -18.27
C PRO A 138 -17.81 -5.52 -17.14
N ILE A 139 -17.60 -6.18 -16.00
CA ILE A 139 -17.03 -5.57 -14.78
C ILE A 139 -15.66 -4.94 -15.05
N ASN A 140 -14.86 -5.52 -15.96
CA ASN A 140 -13.55 -5.00 -16.31
C ASN A 140 -13.60 -3.69 -17.13
N GLU A 141 -14.77 -3.23 -17.56
CA GLU A 141 -14.99 -1.94 -18.22
C GLU A 141 -15.68 -0.92 -17.32
N MET A 142 -15.99 -1.29 -16.08
CA MET A 142 -16.65 -0.41 -15.12
C MET A 142 -15.64 0.51 -14.42
N PRO A 143 -16.02 1.76 -14.13
CA PRO A 143 -15.14 2.73 -13.51
C PRO A 143 -14.75 2.32 -12.08
N VAL A 144 -13.55 2.73 -11.68
CA VAL A 144 -13.06 2.57 -10.31
C VAL A 144 -13.22 3.88 -9.54
N VAL A 145 -13.80 3.76 -8.36
CA VAL A 145 -13.94 4.82 -7.37
C VAL A 145 -12.98 4.57 -6.21
N VAL A 146 -12.38 5.63 -5.68
CA VAL A 146 -11.71 5.63 -4.38
C VAL A 146 -12.62 6.26 -3.34
N PHE A 147 -12.72 5.62 -2.18
CA PHE A 147 -13.34 6.17 -0.98
C PHE A 147 -12.24 6.58 -0.02
N GLY A 148 -12.21 7.86 0.31
CA GLY A 148 -11.26 8.50 1.20
C GLY A 148 -11.67 8.35 2.66
N ASP A 149 -10.72 8.06 3.53
CA ASP A 149 -10.91 8.05 4.98
C ASP A 149 -11.08 9.47 5.58
N GLU A 150 -10.83 10.52 4.78
CA GLU A 150 -11.16 11.93 5.08
C GLU A 150 -12.52 12.38 4.51
N GLY A 151 -13.33 11.46 3.98
CA GLY A 151 -14.69 11.74 3.50
C GLY A 151 -14.80 12.21 2.04
N GLY A 152 -13.72 12.16 1.26
CA GLY A 152 -13.76 12.35 -0.19
C GLY A 152 -14.10 11.07 -0.96
N THR A 153 -14.81 11.17 -2.09
CA THR A 153 -15.03 10.04 -3.01
C THR A 153 -14.87 10.49 -4.45
N HIS A 154 -14.07 9.76 -5.22
CA HIS A 154 -13.68 10.19 -6.58
C HIS A 154 -13.54 9.01 -7.53
N ILE A 155 -14.01 9.19 -8.76
CA ILE A 155 -13.61 8.31 -9.86
C ILE A 155 -12.12 8.54 -10.14
N VAL A 156 -11.34 7.46 -10.19
CA VAL A 156 -9.87 7.51 -10.37
C VAL A 156 -9.39 6.77 -11.61
N ALA A 157 -10.20 5.88 -12.16
CA ALA A 157 -9.88 5.14 -13.38
C ALA A 157 -11.16 4.76 -14.13
N GLU A 158 -11.10 4.70 -15.45
CA GLU A 158 -12.24 4.26 -16.28
C GLU A 158 -12.50 2.75 -16.18
N ASN A 159 -11.48 1.99 -15.75
CA ASN A 159 -11.54 0.55 -15.57
C ASN A 159 -10.38 0.02 -14.72
N ILE A 160 -10.41 -1.27 -14.40
CA ILE A 160 -9.38 -1.94 -13.61
C ILE A 160 -7.98 -1.85 -14.24
N LEU A 161 -7.86 -1.93 -15.57
CA LEU A 161 -6.56 -1.82 -16.24
C LEU A 161 -5.96 -0.42 -16.09
N GLN A 162 -6.78 0.63 -16.20
CA GLN A 162 -6.33 1.99 -15.93
C GLN A 162 -5.93 2.19 -14.47
N LEU A 163 -6.62 1.57 -13.51
CA LEU A 163 -6.18 1.58 -12.11
C LEU A 163 -4.83 0.88 -11.96
N LEU A 164 -4.63 -0.30 -12.57
CA LEU A 164 -3.36 -1.01 -12.55
C LEU A 164 -2.22 -0.14 -13.09
N HIS A 165 -2.47 0.61 -14.17
CA HIS A 165 -1.51 1.58 -14.69
C HIS A 165 -1.28 2.74 -13.71
N LEU A 166 -2.33 3.24 -13.07
CA LEU A 166 -2.26 4.33 -12.07
C LEU A 166 -1.36 3.96 -10.89
N ILE A 167 -1.52 2.76 -10.33
CA ILE A 167 -0.71 2.30 -9.17
C ILE A 167 0.76 2.03 -9.53
N THR A 168 1.13 1.93 -10.82
CA THR A 168 2.55 1.90 -11.20
C THR A 168 3.30 3.17 -10.80
N PHE A 169 2.58 4.27 -10.54
CA PHE A 169 3.20 5.49 -10.04
C PHE A 169 3.92 5.27 -8.71
N ASP A 170 3.55 4.26 -7.91
CA ASP A 170 4.23 3.85 -6.68
C ASP A 170 4.27 4.94 -5.60
N THR A 171 3.10 5.36 -5.14
CA THR A 171 2.90 6.10 -3.89
C THR A 171 1.44 5.91 -3.50
N GLU A 172 1.08 6.21 -2.25
CA GLU A 172 -0.31 6.14 -1.82
C GLU A 172 -1.13 7.25 -2.48
N ILE A 173 -2.43 6.99 -2.71
CA ILE A 173 -3.33 8.04 -3.16
C ILE A 173 -3.71 8.93 -1.96
N SER A 174 -3.64 10.24 -2.15
CA SER A 174 -4.21 11.23 -1.24
C SER A 174 -5.65 11.53 -1.68
N VAL A 175 -6.59 11.49 -0.74
CA VAL A 175 -8.01 11.68 -1.02
C VAL A 175 -8.58 12.72 -0.07
N ASP A 176 -8.80 13.92 -0.58
CA ASP A 176 -9.50 14.99 0.12
C ASP A 176 -10.94 15.12 -0.40
N LEU A 177 -11.74 16.01 0.22
CA LEU A 177 -13.14 16.22 -0.15
C LEU A 177 -13.35 16.61 -1.63
N LYS A 178 -12.35 17.23 -2.28
CA LYS A 178 -12.43 17.80 -3.62
C LYS A 178 -11.59 17.05 -4.65
N HIS A 179 -10.53 16.37 -4.25
CA HIS A 179 -9.58 15.75 -5.15
C HIS A 179 -9.09 14.39 -4.66
N ALA A 180 -8.75 13.54 -5.63
CA ALA A 180 -7.89 12.39 -5.43
C ALA A 180 -6.63 12.57 -6.29
N TYR A 181 -5.46 12.43 -5.69
CA TYR A 181 -4.19 12.67 -6.39
C TYR A 181 -3.06 11.81 -5.82
N PHE A 182 -2.00 11.67 -6.60
CA PHE A 182 -0.75 11.04 -6.17
C PHE A 182 0.35 12.09 -6.13
N TYR A 183 1.26 11.95 -5.17
CA TYR A 183 2.40 12.84 -5.01
C TYR A 183 3.62 12.07 -4.51
N LYS A 184 4.79 12.39 -5.04
CA LYS A 184 6.09 11.92 -4.54
C LYS A 184 6.83 13.08 -3.91
N GLY A 185 7.02 13.01 -2.59
CA GLY A 185 7.84 13.94 -1.84
C GLY A 185 9.34 13.70 -2.03
N GLY A 186 10.15 14.57 -1.43
CA GLY A 186 11.61 14.42 -1.43
C GLY A 186 12.11 13.24 -0.60
N ASP A 187 11.25 12.69 0.27
CA ASP A 187 11.43 11.50 1.10
C ASP A 187 10.88 10.22 0.46
N TYR A 188 10.45 10.29 -0.81
CA TYR A 188 9.96 9.12 -1.53
C TYR A 188 11.04 8.03 -1.61
N GLU A 189 10.70 6.88 -1.05
CA GLU A 189 11.41 5.63 -1.27
C GLU A 189 10.59 4.72 -2.18
N LYS A 190 11.27 3.99 -3.06
CA LYS A 190 10.62 3.07 -3.98
C LYS A 190 10.13 1.81 -3.27
N SER A 191 8.94 1.34 -3.61
CA SER A 191 8.41 0.04 -3.19
C SER A 191 9.40 -1.10 -3.48
N ARG A 192 9.58 -1.98 -2.50
CA ARG A 192 10.52 -3.11 -2.53
C ARG A 192 10.46 -3.91 -3.85
N ASP A 193 9.26 -4.23 -4.29
CA ASP A 193 8.96 -5.09 -5.42
C ASP A 193 8.38 -4.33 -6.62
N LEU A 194 8.47 -2.99 -6.66
CA LEU A 194 7.98 -2.19 -7.80
C LEU A 194 8.52 -2.71 -9.13
N ASN A 195 9.82 -3.04 -9.20
CA ASN A 195 10.42 -3.56 -10.44
C ASN A 195 9.75 -4.85 -10.94
N LYS A 196 9.32 -5.73 -10.03
CA LYS A 196 8.59 -6.95 -10.42
C LYS A 196 7.23 -6.59 -10.99
N PHE A 197 6.56 -5.61 -10.40
CA PHE A 197 5.25 -5.15 -10.84
C PHE A 197 5.30 -4.42 -12.18
N LEU A 198 6.29 -3.54 -12.39
CA LEU A 198 6.51 -2.89 -13.68
C LEU A 198 6.81 -3.91 -14.79
N LYS A 199 7.65 -4.91 -14.50
CA LYS A 199 7.91 -6.01 -15.43
C LYS A 199 6.62 -6.77 -15.75
N TRP A 200 5.84 -7.12 -14.73
CA TRP A 200 4.56 -7.81 -14.88
C TRP A 200 3.54 -6.99 -15.71
N MET A 201 3.45 -5.67 -15.49
CA MET A 201 2.62 -4.76 -16.27
C MET A 201 3.03 -4.70 -17.75
N LEU A 202 4.34 -4.65 -18.01
CA LEU A 202 4.86 -4.65 -19.37
C LEU A 202 4.59 -5.97 -20.08
N GLU A 203 4.82 -7.11 -19.41
CA GLU A 203 4.65 -8.45 -20.00
C GLU A 203 3.18 -8.82 -20.25
N ASN A 204 2.27 -8.41 -19.37
CA ASN A 204 0.84 -8.78 -19.48
C ASN A 204 0.02 -7.77 -20.28
N TYR A 205 0.39 -6.49 -20.27
CA TYR A 205 -0.44 -5.42 -20.84
C TYR A 205 0.32 -4.47 -21.77
N GLY A 206 1.64 -4.62 -21.91
CA GLY A 206 2.46 -3.70 -22.71
C GLY A 206 2.54 -2.28 -22.13
N LEU A 207 2.22 -2.12 -20.84
CA LEU A 207 2.18 -0.81 -20.18
C LEU A 207 3.44 -0.57 -19.36
N ASN A 208 4.05 0.59 -19.58
CA ASN A 208 5.16 1.09 -18.77
C ASN A 208 4.63 1.77 -17.50
N GLN A 209 5.55 2.18 -16.63
CA GLN A 209 5.23 3.01 -15.49
C GLN A 209 4.57 4.33 -15.95
N THR A 210 3.46 4.72 -15.33
CA THR A 210 2.91 6.07 -15.50
C THR A 210 3.76 7.09 -14.76
N LEU A 211 4.02 8.23 -15.40
CA LEU A 211 4.63 9.41 -14.77
C LEU A 211 3.61 10.54 -14.56
N ASN A 212 2.42 10.40 -15.13
CA ASN A 212 1.36 11.41 -15.14
C ASN A 212 0.04 10.82 -14.61
N PRO A 213 -0.02 10.43 -13.32
CA PRO A 213 -1.23 9.82 -12.75
C PRO A 213 -2.47 10.74 -12.86
N SER A 214 -2.26 12.06 -12.84
CA SER A 214 -3.32 13.06 -12.98
C SER A 214 -4.06 12.98 -14.31
N GLU A 215 -3.42 12.58 -15.40
CA GLU A 215 -4.07 12.46 -16.71
C GLU A 215 -5.09 11.31 -16.74
N ILE A 216 -4.74 10.19 -16.09
CA ILE A 216 -5.62 9.01 -15.96
C ILE A 216 -6.85 9.39 -15.13
N ILE A 217 -6.64 9.98 -13.95
CA ILE A 217 -7.72 10.41 -13.05
C ILE A 217 -8.62 11.44 -13.77
N THR A 218 -8.02 12.47 -14.39
CA THR A 218 -8.77 13.51 -15.10
C THR A 218 -9.60 12.94 -16.25
N SER A 219 -9.07 11.97 -17.00
CA SER A 219 -9.83 11.31 -18.06
C SER A 219 -11.04 10.56 -17.51
N ALA A 220 -10.84 9.80 -16.44
CA ALA A 220 -11.91 9.04 -15.81
C ALA A 220 -12.99 9.95 -15.21
N GLN A 221 -12.60 11.01 -14.50
CA GLN A 221 -13.53 11.98 -13.95
C GLN A 221 -14.35 12.69 -15.04
N ARG A 222 -13.71 13.10 -16.15
CA ARG A 222 -14.40 13.75 -17.27
C ARG A 222 -15.54 12.91 -17.83
N LYS A 223 -15.41 11.58 -17.80
CA LYS A 223 -16.39 10.65 -18.37
C LYS A 223 -17.47 10.22 -17.39
N HIS A 224 -17.12 10.02 -16.12
CA HIS A 224 -17.96 9.29 -15.19
C HIS A 224 -18.40 10.11 -13.97
N LYS A 225 -17.74 11.23 -13.67
CA LYS A 225 -17.96 11.95 -12.41
C LYS A 225 -19.39 12.45 -12.27
N GLU A 226 -19.96 13.06 -13.31
CA GLU A 226 -21.30 13.64 -13.25
C GLU A 226 -22.36 12.58 -12.91
N GLU A 227 -22.34 11.44 -13.60
CA GLU A 227 -23.27 10.35 -13.34
C GLU A 227 -23.02 9.68 -11.99
N PHE A 228 -21.74 9.53 -11.59
CA PHE A 228 -21.40 9.03 -10.27
C PHE A 228 -21.94 9.93 -9.16
N ASP A 229 -21.69 11.24 -9.23
CA ASP A 229 -22.14 12.21 -8.23
C ASP A 229 -23.68 12.22 -8.12
N LYS A 230 -24.37 12.17 -9.26
CA LYS A 230 -25.83 12.11 -9.31
C LYS A 230 -26.39 10.83 -8.71
N TRP A 231 -25.72 9.70 -8.91
CA TRP A 231 -26.07 8.44 -8.26
C TRP A 231 -25.76 8.48 -6.77
N PHE A 232 -24.56 8.91 -6.39
CA PHE A 232 -24.05 8.93 -5.03
C PHE A 232 -24.86 9.84 -4.10
N SER A 233 -25.28 11.01 -4.59
CA SER A 233 -26.09 11.99 -3.84
C SER A 233 -27.48 11.49 -3.42
N GLN A 234 -27.94 10.35 -3.96
CA GLN A 234 -29.17 9.70 -3.52
C GLN A 234 -29.00 9.00 -2.16
N TYR A 235 -27.77 8.65 -1.79
CA TYR A 235 -27.45 7.84 -0.62
C TYR A 235 -26.65 8.60 0.44
N TYR A 236 -25.82 9.55 0.00
CA TYR A 236 -24.96 10.32 0.90
C TYR A 236 -25.03 11.81 0.55
N LYS A 237 -25.23 12.65 1.56
CA LYS A 237 -25.19 14.10 1.43
C LYS A 237 -23.88 14.58 2.02
N ILE A 238 -23.08 15.23 1.19
CA ILE A 238 -21.94 16.02 1.68
C ILE A 238 -22.56 17.23 2.38
N GLU A 239 -22.43 17.28 3.71
CA GLU A 239 -22.84 18.42 4.53
C GLU A 239 -21.94 19.64 4.31
#